data_AF-A0A7G1HYJ1-F1
#
_entry.id   AF-A0A7G1HYJ1-F1
#
_cell.length_a   1.000
_cell.length_b   1.000
_cell.length_c   1.000
_cell.angle_alpha   90.00
_cell.angle_beta   90.00
_cell.angle_gamma   90.00
#
_symmetry.space_group_name_H-M   'P 1'
#
loop_
_entity.id
_entity.type
_entity.pdbx_description
1 polymer ?
#
loop_
_entity_poly.entity_id
_entity_poly.type
_entity_poly.pdbx_seq_one_letter_code
_entity_poly.pdbx_strand_id
1 'polypeptide(L)'
;MKNVFYKSMSLAVSAMMLSMSASAQFAGGTGSESDPYIIETAEQLNEVRNYLDGNHFRLNADIDLTDYLTTNSAESGWEPIGAAPETGITGSFDGNGHVISGFYINRPQLENVGLFGCVKSSGKFGVKKLGLIVADGKEVRGLNNVGGIIGQVPYTGQTITMTECFVIGNIYAVGDGQKTGVAGPIVAMTSALGNVEVVNCYTAGKVYGFAKAGGLVGQGYRGIKIETSYSVCEVEAGTNAAESKAGGLIGECGFPNGSAIRHDVIASIALNPSVKAPNSPAANVGRLVGYEKPENPTPYMYEYAYAWADMPVNEAIVTDGLETNKNGLNQSSEEVVKEDIYFGDDYLFWDPAVWTMGNGDYQLPILNVFAEDKQPTTKVAHLPGETSGIILAAADDICVYPTVTTGKVSIANKVDGSEVSVYDLTGKLVMTSFDSELNISSLNAGIYLLSVDGQVVKIVKE
;
A
#
# COMPACT_ATOMS: atom_id res chain seq x y z
N MET A 1 -4.85 -4.43 72.88
CA MET A 1 -5.42 -4.66 71.54
C MET A 1 -5.91 -3.35 70.95
N LYS A 2 -4.99 -2.49 70.53
CA LYS A 2 -5.21 -1.30 69.70
C LYS A 2 -4.11 -1.38 68.66
N ASN A 3 -4.43 -1.61 67.38
CA ASN A 3 -3.57 -1.40 66.18
C ASN A 3 -3.94 -2.33 65.01
N VAL A 4 -5.21 -2.41 64.58
CA VAL A 4 -5.53 -3.10 63.31
C VAL A 4 -6.49 -2.32 62.39
N PHE A 5 -7.16 -1.26 62.84
CA PHE A 5 -8.25 -0.64 62.05
C PHE A 5 -7.89 0.57 61.16
N TYR A 6 -6.62 0.95 61.02
CA TYR A 6 -6.24 2.12 60.19
C TYR A 6 -5.49 1.80 58.88
N LYS A 7 -5.21 0.52 58.58
CA LYS A 7 -4.44 0.15 57.36
C LYS A 7 -5.28 -0.28 56.15
N SER A 8 -6.58 -0.52 56.32
CA SER A 8 -7.47 -0.97 55.23
C SER A 8 -8.25 0.17 54.55
N MET A 9 -8.28 1.38 55.13
CA MET A 9 -8.99 2.54 54.54
C MET A 9 -8.06 3.45 53.70
N SER A 10 -6.74 3.32 53.84
CA SER A 10 -5.77 4.10 53.05
C SER A 10 -5.40 3.46 51.71
N LEU A 11 -5.56 2.14 51.56
CA LEU A 11 -5.30 1.45 50.29
C LEU A 11 -6.46 1.59 49.31
N ALA A 12 -7.70 1.60 49.79
CA ALA A 12 -8.89 1.79 48.95
C ALA A 12 -8.99 3.22 48.40
N VAL A 13 -8.61 4.23 49.19
CA VAL A 13 -8.59 5.64 48.75
C VAL A 13 -7.42 5.91 47.80
N SER A 14 -6.26 5.26 47.98
CA SER A 14 -5.13 5.35 47.05
C SER A 14 -5.42 4.64 45.72
N ALA A 15 -6.08 3.48 45.73
CA ALA A 15 -6.51 2.78 44.51
C ALA A 15 -7.67 3.51 43.79
N MET A 16 -8.60 4.13 44.53
CA MET A 16 -9.63 5.01 43.95
C MET A 16 -9.05 6.31 43.37
N MET A 17 -8.02 6.91 43.99
CA MET A 17 -7.36 8.10 43.42
C MET A 17 -6.46 7.77 42.21
N LEU A 18 -5.88 6.56 42.15
CA LEU A 18 -5.20 6.04 40.97
C LEU A 18 -6.18 5.62 39.86
N SER A 19 -7.42 5.24 40.16
CA SER A 19 -8.44 4.96 39.15
C SER A 19 -9.22 6.20 38.69
N MET A 20 -9.31 7.27 39.50
CA MET A 20 -9.94 8.54 39.10
C MET A 20 -9.05 9.41 38.19
N SER A 21 -7.74 9.12 38.09
CA SER A 21 -6.82 9.85 37.20
C SER A 21 -6.77 9.28 35.77
N ALA A 22 -7.18 8.02 35.56
CA ALA A 22 -7.28 7.41 34.24
C ALA A 22 -8.57 7.80 33.49
N SER A 23 -9.68 8.02 34.20
CA SER A 23 -10.98 8.38 33.60
C SER A 23 -11.05 9.79 32.99
N ALA A 24 -10.01 10.62 33.16
CA ALA A 24 -9.98 12.00 32.65
C ALA A 24 -9.21 12.16 31.33
N GLN A 25 -8.42 11.17 30.91
CA GLN A 25 -7.47 11.30 29.79
C GLN A 25 -7.94 10.57 28.52
N PHE A 26 -8.80 9.57 28.68
CA PHE A 26 -9.49 8.84 27.61
C PHE A 26 -10.98 8.75 27.95
N ALA A 27 -11.83 8.46 26.96
CA ALA A 27 -13.27 8.32 27.16
C ALA A 27 -13.64 7.06 27.96
N GLY A 28 -12.72 6.11 28.09
CA GLY A 28 -12.89 4.88 28.86
C GLY A 28 -11.76 3.89 28.63
N GLY A 29 -11.91 2.70 29.22
CA GLY A 29 -10.96 1.59 29.09
C GLY A 29 -9.77 1.65 30.04
N THR A 30 -9.06 0.53 30.15
CA THR A 30 -7.89 0.35 31.01
C THR A 30 -6.58 0.24 30.22
N GLY A 31 -6.66 0.25 28.88
CA GLY A 31 -5.52 0.05 27.99
C GLY A 31 -5.14 -1.42 27.80
N SER A 32 -5.88 -2.36 28.39
CA SER A 32 -5.67 -3.79 28.18
C SER A 32 -6.27 -4.25 26.85
N GLU A 33 -5.82 -5.40 26.33
CA GLU A 33 -6.31 -5.95 25.05
C GLU A 33 -7.83 -6.16 25.04
N SER A 34 -8.40 -6.63 26.17
CA SER A 34 -9.84 -6.84 26.32
C SER A 34 -10.64 -5.55 26.62
N ASP A 35 -9.94 -4.48 27.02
CA ASP A 35 -10.55 -3.22 27.46
C ASP A 35 -9.62 -2.04 27.08
N PRO A 36 -9.51 -1.75 25.76
CA PRO A 36 -8.59 -0.75 25.22
C PRO A 36 -8.99 0.66 25.65
N TYR A 37 -8.03 1.58 25.72
CA TYR A 37 -8.32 3.00 25.90
C TYR A 37 -9.17 3.52 24.74
N ILE A 38 -10.26 4.23 25.07
CA ILE A 38 -11.23 4.75 24.11
C ILE A 38 -10.90 6.20 23.76
N ILE A 39 -10.80 6.48 22.46
CA ILE A 39 -10.46 7.79 21.91
C ILE A 39 -11.64 8.33 21.09
N GLU A 40 -12.12 9.52 21.46
CA GLU A 40 -13.23 10.25 20.83
C GLU A 40 -12.84 11.67 20.42
N THR A 41 -11.72 12.21 20.89
CA THR A 41 -11.27 13.58 20.57
C THR A 41 -9.80 13.65 20.18
N ALA A 42 -9.41 14.77 19.55
CA ALA A 42 -8.02 15.06 19.19
C ALA A 42 -7.09 15.12 20.41
N GLU A 43 -7.58 15.65 21.53
CA GLU A 43 -6.82 15.69 22.80
C GLU A 43 -6.56 14.28 23.33
N GLN A 44 -7.56 13.39 23.28
CA GLN A 44 -7.40 12.00 23.71
C GLN A 44 -6.47 11.22 22.77
N LEU A 45 -6.54 11.46 21.46
CA LEU A 45 -5.55 10.92 20.52
C LEU A 45 -4.14 11.42 20.86
N ASN A 46 -4.01 12.69 21.25
CA ASN A 46 -2.74 13.25 21.66
C ASN A 46 -2.22 12.61 22.97
N GLU A 47 -3.09 12.22 23.89
CA GLU A 47 -2.71 11.54 25.14
C GLU A 47 -2.05 10.16 24.93
N VAL A 48 -2.25 9.51 23.78
CA VAL A 48 -1.59 8.25 23.43
C VAL A 48 -0.07 8.32 23.61
N ARG A 49 0.54 9.50 23.38
CA ARG A 49 1.99 9.72 23.57
C ARG A 49 2.49 9.48 24.99
N ASN A 50 1.60 9.45 25.97
CA ASN A 50 1.90 9.19 27.38
C ASN A 50 1.73 7.71 27.77
N TYR A 51 1.25 6.86 26.85
CA TYR A 51 0.83 5.47 27.10
C TYR A 51 1.44 4.45 26.13
N LEU A 52 2.71 4.65 25.76
CA LEU A 52 3.34 3.94 24.64
C LEU A 52 3.65 2.45 24.86
N ASP A 53 3.69 1.95 26.11
CA ASP A 53 4.24 0.62 26.41
C ASP A 53 3.13 -0.43 26.67
N GLY A 54 2.79 -1.17 25.62
CA GLY A 54 1.94 -2.36 25.68
C GLY A 54 0.44 -2.07 25.76
N ASN A 55 0.03 -0.81 25.62
CA ASN A 55 -1.39 -0.44 25.70
C ASN A 55 -2.12 -0.61 24.37
N HIS A 56 -3.41 -0.85 24.47
CA HIS A 56 -4.33 -1.00 23.35
C HIS A 56 -5.26 0.20 23.30
N PHE A 57 -5.46 0.74 22.09
CA PHE A 57 -6.27 1.92 21.83
C PHE A 57 -7.35 1.59 20.82
N ARG A 58 -8.51 2.23 20.96
CA ARG A 58 -9.61 2.12 20.00
C ARG A 58 -10.29 3.47 19.79
N LEU A 59 -10.48 3.86 18.53
CA LEU A 59 -11.33 5.00 18.20
C LEU A 59 -12.81 4.65 18.40
N ASN A 60 -13.58 5.60 18.91
CA ASN A 60 -15.05 5.51 19.03
C ASN A 60 -15.77 6.68 18.33
N ALA A 61 -14.99 7.51 17.64
CA ALA A 61 -15.46 8.58 16.76
C ALA A 61 -14.40 8.88 15.70
N ASP A 62 -14.83 9.49 14.61
CA ASP A 62 -13.91 10.15 13.67
C ASP A 62 -13.23 11.33 14.38
N ILE A 63 -11.94 11.53 14.09
CA ILE A 63 -11.13 12.57 14.72
C ILE A 63 -10.72 13.60 13.66
N ASP A 64 -11.34 14.77 13.68
CA ASP A 64 -10.88 15.92 12.88
C ASP A 64 -9.82 16.71 13.67
N LEU A 65 -8.61 16.76 13.13
CA LEU A 65 -7.47 17.44 13.75
C LEU A 65 -7.36 18.93 13.39
N THR A 66 -8.23 19.47 12.55
CA THR A 66 -8.09 20.83 11.99
C THR A 66 -7.99 21.91 13.06
N ASP A 67 -8.96 21.97 13.99
CA ASP A 67 -9.00 22.98 15.05
C ASP A 67 -7.88 22.75 16.09
N TYR A 68 -7.63 21.48 16.40
CA TYR A 68 -6.56 21.08 17.32
C TYR A 68 -5.19 21.54 16.81
N LEU A 69 -4.88 21.27 15.54
CA LEU A 69 -3.60 21.66 14.94
C LEU A 69 -3.49 23.16 14.74
N THR A 70 -4.58 23.83 14.35
CA THR A 70 -4.61 25.30 14.24
C THR A 70 -4.28 25.97 15.58
N THR A 71 -4.77 25.41 16.68
CA THR A 71 -4.55 25.95 18.02
C THR A 71 -3.16 25.61 18.56
N ASN A 72 -2.69 24.37 18.37
CA ASN A 72 -1.51 23.85 19.06
C ASN A 72 -0.23 23.86 18.21
N SER A 73 -0.32 23.80 16.88
CA SER A 73 0.83 23.65 15.98
C SER A 73 0.51 24.02 14.52
N ALA A 74 0.00 25.24 14.29
CA ALA A 74 -0.51 25.66 12.97
C ALA A 74 0.50 25.59 11.80
N GLU A 75 1.80 25.71 12.10
CA GLU A 75 2.86 25.68 11.09
C GLU A 75 3.45 24.27 10.92
N SER A 76 3.68 23.57 12.03
CA SER A 76 4.38 22.28 12.08
C SER A 76 3.47 21.07 12.01
N GLY A 77 2.17 21.24 12.26
CA GLY A 77 1.20 20.15 12.31
C GLY A 77 1.45 19.17 13.45
N TRP A 78 0.99 17.94 13.25
CA TRP A 78 1.03 16.87 14.26
C TRP A 78 2.46 16.58 14.72
N GLU A 79 2.60 16.29 16.01
CA GLU A 79 3.84 15.78 16.60
C GLU A 79 3.75 14.25 16.66
N PRO A 80 4.58 13.51 15.90
CA PRO A 80 4.54 12.05 15.85
C PRO A 80 4.49 11.38 17.24
N ILE A 81 3.71 10.31 17.34
CA ILE A 81 3.65 9.48 18.56
C ILE A 81 4.81 8.47 18.53
N GLY A 82 5.68 8.52 19.54
CA GLY A 82 6.87 7.68 19.62
C GLY A 82 7.98 8.17 18.68
N ALA A 83 9.04 8.76 19.24
CA ALA A 83 10.03 9.50 18.46
C ALA A 83 11.24 8.66 18.02
N ALA A 84 11.54 7.57 18.74
CA ALA A 84 12.76 6.79 18.53
C ALA A 84 12.54 5.31 18.90
N PRO A 85 13.41 4.39 18.47
CA PRO A 85 13.29 2.97 18.77
C PRO A 85 13.20 2.63 20.27
N GLU A 86 13.79 3.43 21.15
CA GLU A 86 13.76 3.23 22.61
C GLU A 86 12.48 3.76 23.27
N THR A 87 11.85 4.75 22.63
CA THR A 87 10.65 5.46 23.11
C THR A 87 9.47 5.29 22.14
N GLY A 88 9.50 4.24 21.33
CA GLY A 88 8.47 3.94 20.35
C GLY A 88 7.22 3.34 20.98
N ILE A 89 6.16 3.25 20.18
CA ILE A 89 4.89 2.65 20.60
C ILE A 89 4.94 1.12 20.50
N THR A 90 4.24 0.44 21.41
CA THR A 90 3.90 -1.00 21.35
C THR A 90 2.43 -1.20 21.72
N GLY A 91 1.89 -2.40 21.47
CA GLY A 91 0.47 -2.72 21.71
C GLY A 91 -0.34 -2.73 20.42
N SER A 92 -1.50 -2.06 20.39
CA SER A 92 -2.30 -1.95 19.16
C SER A 92 -3.12 -0.68 19.07
N PHE A 93 -3.42 -0.26 17.85
CA PHE A 93 -4.33 0.84 17.56
C PHE A 93 -5.46 0.37 16.62
N ASP A 94 -6.68 0.31 17.15
CA ASP A 94 -7.88 -0.07 16.41
C ASP A 94 -8.64 1.19 15.99
N GLY A 95 -8.60 1.54 14.71
CA GLY A 95 -9.39 2.64 14.17
C GLY A 95 -10.90 2.34 14.18
N ASN A 96 -11.31 1.09 14.35
CA ASN A 96 -12.71 0.68 14.48
C ASN A 96 -13.64 1.21 13.36
N GLY A 97 -13.09 1.39 12.14
CA GLY A 97 -13.84 1.94 11.00
C GLY A 97 -13.96 3.46 10.99
N HIS A 98 -13.18 4.15 11.81
CA HIS A 98 -13.13 5.61 11.89
C HIS A 98 -11.93 6.20 11.16
N VAL A 99 -12.07 7.49 10.82
CA VAL A 99 -11.02 8.26 10.15
C VAL A 99 -10.40 9.31 11.06
N ILE A 100 -9.11 9.57 10.85
CA ILE A 100 -8.41 10.75 11.34
C ILE A 100 -8.23 11.70 10.14
N SER A 101 -8.85 12.87 10.19
CA SER A 101 -8.85 13.88 9.12
C SER A 101 -8.23 15.20 9.58
N GLY A 102 -8.05 16.16 8.66
CA GLY A 102 -7.38 17.43 8.96
C GLY A 102 -5.88 17.26 9.28
N PHE A 103 -5.33 16.07 9.04
CA PHE A 103 -3.98 15.69 9.45
C PHE A 103 -2.92 16.35 8.56
N TYR A 104 -1.80 16.76 9.14
CA TYR A 104 -0.58 17.10 8.39
C TYR A 104 0.60 17.14 9.35
N ILE A 105 1.82 17.00 8.80
CA ILE A 105 3.07 17.21 9.52
C ILE A 105 3.98 18.02 8.62
N ASN A 106 4.54 19.12 9.11
CA ASN A 106 5.51 19.91 8.37
C ASN A 106 6.77 20.11 9.22
N ARG A 107 7.58 19.06 9.31
CA ARG A 107 8.76 18.99 10.17
C ARG A 107 9.97 18.52 9.35
N PRO A 108 10.45 19.32 8.38
CA PRO A 108 11.45 18.89 7.40
C PRO A 108 12.83 18.52 7.97
N GLN A 109 13.05 18.73 9.27
CA GLN A 109 14.26 18.37 10.00
C GLN A 109 14.09 17.15 10.91
N LEU A 110 12.87 16.59 11.00
CA LEU A 110 12.56 15.48 11.90
C LEU A 110 12.67 14.15 11.15
N GLU A 111 13.32 13.17 11.77
CA GLU A 111 13.32 11.78 11.30
C GLU A 111 12.16 11.00 11.93
N ASN A 112 11.76 9.90 11.30
CA ASN A 112 10.70 9.00 11.81
C ASN A 112 9.38 9.75 11.97
N VAL A 113 8.77 10.07 10.83
CA VAL A 113 7.59 10.93 10.76
C VAL A 113 6.38 10.11 10.31
N GLY A 114 5.26 10.30 11.01
CA GLY A 114 3.95 9.72 10.73
C GLY A 114 3.01 9.99 11.90
N LEU A 115 1.78 9.47 11.86
CA LEU A 115 0.90 9.45 13.04
C LEU A 115 1.65 8.85 14.23
N PHE A 116 2.31 7.71 13.98
CA PHE A 116 3.31 7.10 14.83
C PHE A 116 4.69 7.28 14.20
N GLY A 117 5.62 7.91 14.91
CA GLY A 117 6.97 8.10 14.41
C GLY A 117 7.74 6.78 14.36
N CYS A 118 7.73 6.03 15.47
CA CYS A 118 8.52 4.81 15.61
C CYS A 118 7.80 3.76 16.47
N VAL A 119 7.86 2.50 16.04
CA VAL A 119 7.56 1.34 16.89
C VAL A 119 8.75 1.06 17.82
N LYS A 120 8.52 0.64 19.06
CA LYS A 120 9.62 0.33 19.99
C LYS A 120 10.42 -0.87 19.50
N SER A 121 11.74 -0.82 19.64
CA SER A 121 12.64 -1.96 19.41
C SER A 121 12.17 -3.20 20.17
N SER A 122 12.18 -4.35 19.50
CA SER A 122 11.67 -5.63 20.02
C SER A 122 10.18 -5.65 20.39
N GLY A 123 9.45 -4.56 20.15
CA GLY A 123 8.02 -4.44 20.46
C GLY A 123 7.14 -5.00 19.34
N LYS A 124 5.95 -5.45 19.73
CA LYS A 124 4.83 -5.70 18.81
C LYS A 124 4.00 -4.44 18.71
N PHE A 125 3.57 -4.09 17.51
CA PHE A 125 2.56 -3.08 17.27
C PHE A 125 1.70 -3.50 16.08
N GLY A 126 0.44 -3.08 16.07
CA GLY A 126 -0.44 -3.30 14.94
C GLY A 126 -1.48 -2.20 14.84
N VAL A 127 -1.79 -1.79 13.63
CA VAL A 127 -2.84 -0.83 13.33
C VAL A 127 -3.88 -1.52 12.47
N LYS A 128 -5.15 -1.37 12.80
CA LYS A 128 -6.22 -1.90 11.97
C LYS A 128 -7.38 -0.93 11.82
N LYS A 129 -8.13 -1.04 10.72
CA LYS A 129 -9.42 -0.35 10.51
C LYS A 129 -9.33 1.16 10.68
N LEU A 130 -8.22 1.75 10.21
CA LEU A 130 -7.92 3.17 10.33
C LEU A 130 -7.81 3.84 8.95
N GLY A 131 -8.58 4.90 8.75
CA GLY A 131 -8.39 5.83 7.64
C GLY A 131 -7.62 7.06 8.09
N LEU A 132 -6.61 7.47 7.34
CA LEU A 132 -5.85 8.70 7.60
C LEU A 132 -5.95 9.64 6.39
N ILE A 133 -6.49 10.84 6.60
CA ILE A 133 -6.76 11.81 5.55
C ILE A 133 -5.96 13.09 5.83
N VAL A 134 -4.99 13.37 4.97
CA VAL A 134 -4.20 14.60 5.02
C VAL A 134 -5.07 15.77 4.55
N ALA A 135 -4.97 16.90 5.24
CA ALA A 135 -5.70 18.11 4.89
C ALA A 135 -5.34 18.63 3.48
N ASP A 136 -6.33 19.20 2.79
CA ASP A 136 -6.13 19.79 1.46
C ASP A 136 -5.03 20.85 1.45
N GLY A 137 -4.15 20.79 0.45
CA GLY A 137 -3.01 21.70 0.32
C GLY A 137 -1.92 21.50 1.39
N LYS A 138 -2.01 20.45 2.21
CA LYS A 138 -0.98 20.05 3.17
C LYS A 138 -0.32 18.73 2.76
N GLU A 139 0.69 18.34 3.53
CA GLU A 139 1.47 17.12 3.33
C GLU A 139 1.97 16.58 4.67
N VAL A 140 2.43 15.33 4.67
CA VAL A 140 3.26 14.75 5.73
C VAL A 140 4.71 14.87 5.27
N ARG A 141 5.43 15.84 5.83
CA ARG A 141 6.79 16.21 5.45
C ARG A 141 7.77 16.02 6.61
N GLY A 142 8.83 15.26 6.34
CA GLY A 142 9.90 14.96 7.28
C GLY A 142 11.28 14.88 6.62
N LEU A 143 12.34 14.80 7.42
CA LEU A 143 13.72 14.63 6.93
C LEU A 143 13.95 13.22 6.40
N ASN A 144 13.59 12.21 7.18
CA ASN A 144 13.87 10.81 6.91
C ASN A 144 12.78 9.89 7.46
N ASN A 145 12.57 8.72 6.84
CA ASN A 145 11.52 7.76 7.20
C ASN A 145 10.16 8.42 7.43
N VAL A 146 9.54 8.88 6.35
CA VAL A 146 8.27 9.61 6.37
C VAL A 146 7.15 8.72 5.87
N GLY A 147 6.27 8.32 6.77
CA GLY A 147 5.05 7.60 6.46
C GLY A 147 3.82 8.39 6.88
N GLY A 148 2.66 8.04 6.33
CA GLY A 148 1.39 8.55 6.82
C GLY A 148 1.11 7.97 8.21
N ILE A 149 1.09 6.63 8.32
CA ILE A 149 0.78 5.96 9.59
C ILE A 149 2.04 5.71 10.43
N ILE A 150 3.02 4.96 9.91
CA ILE A 150 4.26 4.64 10.65
C ILE A 150 5.50 5.17 9.91
N GLY A 151 6.32 5.96 10.59
CA GLY A 151 7.63 6.38 10.08
C GLY A 151 8.61 5.20 10.04
N GLN A 152 8.92 4.62 11.20
CA GLN A 152 9.91 3.54 11.32
C GLN A 152 9.43 2.34 12.16
N VAL A 153 9.70 1.16 11.64
CA VAL A 153 9.68 -0.10 12.38
C VAL A 153 11.14 -0.58 12.54
N PRO A 154 11.76 -0.46 13.71
CA PRO A 154 13.15 -0.86 13.93
C PRO A 154 13.28 -2.38 14.12
N TYR A 155 14.46 -2.87 14.52
CA TYR A 155 14.83 -4.29 14.68
C TYR A 155 13.95 -5.06 15.70
N THR A 156 12.71 -5.37 15.34
CA THR A 156 11.79 -6.17 16.14
C THR A 156 11.70 -7.60 15.64
N GLY A 157 11.77 -8.59 16.53
CA GLY A 157 11.49 -10.00 16.20
C GLY A 157 10.00 -10.32 16.06
N GLN A 158 9.13 -9.33 16.25
CA GLN A 158 7.68 -9.49 16.22
C GLN A 158 7.14 -9.18 14.83
N THR A 159 5.99 -9.77 14.50
CA THR A 159 5.20 -9.36 13.33
C THR A 159 4.48 -8.05 13.63
N ILE A 160 4.62 -7.08 12.72
CA ILE A 160 3.86 -5.83 12.71
C ILE A 160 2.77 -5.95 11.66
N THR A 161 1.53 -5.68 12.04
CA THR A 161 0.36 -5.86 11.18
C THR A 161 -0.34 -4.54 10.91
N MET A 162 -0.57 -4.25 9.63
CA MET A 162 -1.37 -3.14 9.13
C MET A 162 -2.54 -3.75 8.36
N THR A 163 -3.77 -3.60 8.85
CA THR A 163 -4.92 -4.32 8.29
C THR A 163 -6.12 -3.41 8.07
N GLU A 164 -6.76 -3.44 6.90
CA GLU A 164 -7.95 -2.61 6.62
C GLU A 164 -7.67 -1.11 6.86
N CYS A 165 -6.50 -0.64 6.40
CA CYS A 165 -6.07 0.75 6.59
C CYS A 165 -5.98 1.49 5.25
N PHE A 166 -6.26 2.78 5.27
CA PHE A 166 -6.02 3.62 4.10
C PHE A 166 -5.38 4.96 4.44
N VAL A 167 -4.63 5.50 3.47
CA VAL A 167 -4.03 6.84 3.56
C VAL A 167 -4.35 7.63 2.30
N ILE A 168 -4.96 8.79 2.47
CA ILE A 168 -5.21 9.76 1.41
C ILE A 168 -4.41 11.01 1.72
N GLY A 169 -3.44 11.35 0.86
CA GLY A 169 -2.63 12.54 1.05
C GLY A 169 -1.22 12.46 0.50
N ASN A 170 -0.53 13.60 0.56
CA ASN A 170 0.85 13.72 0.08
C ASN A 170 1.85 13.37 1.20
N ILE A 171 2.84 12.54 0.87
CA ILE A 171 3.94 12.12 1.74
C ILE A 171 5.26 12.56 1.12
N TYR A 172 6.09 13.28 1.88
CA TYR A 172 7.31 13.91 1.38
C TYR A 172 8.50 13.71 2.34
N ALA A 173 9.48 12.90 1.94
CA ALA A 173 10.75 12.77 2.63
C ALA A 173 11.83 13.64 1.97
N VAL A 174 12.29 14.67 2.68
CA VAL A 174 13.20 15.71 2.16
C VAL A 174 14.60 15.19 1.89
N GLY A 175 15.15 14.37 2.80
CA GLY A 175 16.56 13.95 2.79
C GLY A 175 17.57 15.11 2.83
N ASP A 176 18.84 14.79 3.04
CA ASP A 176 19.92 15.78 3.05
C ASP A 176 21.26 15.25 2.49
N GLY A 177 21.24 14.07 1.87
CA GLY A 177 22.43 13.37 1.36
C GLY A 177 23.22 12.59 2.41
N GLN A 178 23.01 12.82 3.71
CA GLN A 178 23.44 11.91 4.79
C GLN A 178 22.32 10.95 5.18
N LYS A 179 21.09 11.46 5.18
CA LYS A 179 19.86 10.70 5.35
C LYS A 179 19.29 10.33 3.99
N THR A 180 18.87 9.08 3.89
CA THR A 180 18.35 8.48 2.66
C THR A 180 17.04 9.13 2.22
N GLY A 181 16.18 9.57 3.14
CA GLY A 181 14.88 10.16 2.82
C GLY A 181 13.96 9.13 2.14
N VAL A 182 13.41 8.25 2.98
CA VAL A 182 12.50 7.18 2.60
C VAL A 182 11.05 7.61 2.83
N ALA A 183 10.17 7.39 1.85
CA ALA A 183 8.75 7.69 1.93
C ALA A 183 7.87 6.47 1.62
N GLY A 184 6.84 6.25 2.45
CA GLY A 184 5.85 5.18 2.26
C GLY A 184 4.60 5.43 3.09
N PRO A 185 3.40 5.63 2.49
CA PRO A 185 2.23 6.09 3.23
C PRO A 185 1.79 5.20 4.40
N ILE A 186 1.89 3.87 4.28
CA ILE A 186 1.54 2.96 5.37
C ILE A 186 2.72 2.82 6.34
N VAL A 187 3.89 2.42 5.81
CA VAL A 187 5.15 2.31 6.56
C VAL A 187 6.29 2.90 5.72
N ALA A 188 7.03 3.87 6.24
CA ALA A 188 8.15 4.41 5.48
C ALA A 188 9.32 3.41 5.44
N MET A 189 9.79 2.97 6.60
CA MET A 189 10.96 2.09 6.70
C MET A 189 10.76 1.00 7.74
N THR A 190 11.09 -0.24 7.37
CA THR A 190 11.15 -1.36 8.31
C THR A 190 12.49 -2.08 8.29
N SER A 191 12.95 -2.46 9.47
CA SER A 191 14.10 -3.34 9.74
C SER A 191 13.73 -4.51 10.66
N ALA A 192 12.44 -4.83 10.79
CA ALA A 192 11.94 -5.92 11.62
C ALA A 192 12.65 -7.25 11.31
N LEU A 193 13.17 -7.92 12.33
CA LEU A 193 13.57 -9.33 12.25
C LEU A 193 12.37 -10.25 12.01
N GLY A 194 11.17 -9.85 12.45
CA GLY A 194 9.88 -10.42 12.06
C GLY A 194 9.34 -9.81 10.75
N ASN A 195 8.10 -10.13 10.40
CA ASN A 195 7.46 -9.63 9.19
C ASN A 195 6.71 -8.31 9.43
N VAL A 196 6.70 -7.42 8.44
CA VAL A 196 5.67 -6.38 8.32
C VAL A 196 4.63 -6.85 7.32
N GLU A 197 3.39 -6.96 7.77
CA GLU A 197 2.26 -7.44 6.97
C GLU A 197 1.31 -6.27 6.72
N VAL A 198 1.14 -5.89 5.47
CA VAL A 198 0.19 -4.89 5.00
C VAL A 198 -0.90 -5.62 4.21
N VAL A 199 -2.09 -5.69 4.79
CA VAL A 199 -3.18 -6.55 4.33
C VAL A 199 -4.46 -5.73 4.18
N ASN A 200 -5.19 -5.87 3.09
CA ASN A 200 -6.42 -5.10 2.86
C ASN A 200 -6.20 -3.58 2.99
N CYS A 201 -5.15 -3.03 2.38
CA CYS A 201 -4.81 -1.62 2.50
C CYS A 201 -4.80 -0.90 1.16
N TYR A 202 -5.12 0.40 1.16
CA TYR A 202 -4.96 1.23 -0.04
C TYR A 202 -4.45 2.63 0.24
N THR A 203 -3.83 3.24 -0.77
CA THR A 203 -3.27 4.59 -0.67
C THR A 203 -3.52 5.43 -1.91
N ALA A 204 -3.73 6.74 -1.69
CA ALA A 204 -3.92 7.73 -2.74
C ALA A 204 -3.21 9.04 -2.42
N GLY A 205 -2.69 9.72 -3.44
CA GLY A 205 -1.98 10.99 -3.29
C GLY A 205 -0.63 11.00 -4.02
N LYS A 206 0.34 11.73 -3.48
CA LYS A 206 1.71 11.79 -4.01
C LYS A 206 2.71 11.32 -2.98
N VAL A 207 3.67 10.50 -3.40
CA VAL A 207 4.74 9.99 -2.54
C VAL A 207 6.07 10.39 -3.14
N TYR A 208 6.80 11.22 -2.42
CA TYR A 208 8.12 11.66 -2.79
C TYR A 208 9.15 11.22 -1.74
N GLY A 209 10.18 10.50 -2.16
CA GLY A 209 11.35 10.19 -1.35
C GLY A 209 12.60 10.80 -1.95
N PHE A 210 13.46 11.41 -1.13
CA PHE A 210 14.77 11.85 -1.58
C PHE A 210 15.59 10.74 -2.24
N ALA A 211 15.53 9.51 -1.68
CA ALA A 211 16.13 8.32 -2.28
C ALA A 211 15.18 7.12 -2.40
N LYS A 212 14.12 6.97 -1.59
CA LYS A 212 13.28 5.76 -1.69
C LYS A 212 11.82 6.09 -1.53
N ALA A 213 11.00 5.58 -2.43
CA ALA A 213 9.57 5.82 -2.41
C ALA A 213 8.80 4.55 -2.80
N GLY A 214 7.78 4.20 -2.02
CA GLY A 214 6.83 3.15 -2.37
C GLY A 214 5.39 3.60 -2.11
N GLY A 215 4.45 3.21 -2.97
CA GLY A 215 3.06 3.62 -2.81
C GLY A 215 2.39 3.07 -1.53
N LEU A 216 2.89 1.97 -0.96
CA LEU A 216 2.48 1.47 0.36
C LEU A 216 3.63 1.54 1.37
N VAL A 217 4.77 0.95 0.99
CA VAL A 217 5.95 0.81 1.86
C VAL A 217 7.20 1.37 1.20
N GLY A 218 7.89 2.29 1.86
CA GLY A 218 9.07 2.93 1.27
C GLY A 218 10.26 1.98 1.14
N GLN A 219 10.64 1.34 2.25
CA GLN A 219 11.75 0.40 2.31
C GLN A 219 11.49 -0.69 3.34
N GLY A 220 11.71 -1.95 2.99
CA GLY A 220 11.89 -3.02 3.97
C GLY A 220 13.22 -3.73 3.85
N TYR A 221 14.05 -3.53 4.85
CA TYR A 221 15.30 -4.28 4.98
C TYR A 221 15.06 -5.78 5.10
N ARG A 222 13.90 -6.19 5.64
CA ARG A 222 13.56 -7.58 5.96
C ARG A 222 12.10 -7.87 5.61
N GLY A 223 11.46 -8.87 6.21
CA GLY A 223 10.26 -9.51 5.66
C GLY A 223 9.11 -8.54 5.48
N ILE A 224 8.59 -8.45 4.26
CA ILE A 224 7.40 -7.66 3.93
C ILE A 224 6.42 -8.58 3.24
N LYS A 225 5.17 -8.56 3.71
CA LYS A 225 4.03 -9.10 2.99
C LYS A 225 3.09 -7.97 2.62
N ILE A 226 2.83 -7.79 1.34
CA ILE A 226 1.72 -6.99 0.82
C ILE A 226 0.68 -7.98 0.31
N GLU A 227 -0.54 -7.89 0.83
CA GLU A 227 -1.63 -8.78 0.47
C GLU A 227 -2.92 -7.99 0.27
N THR A 228 -3.70 -8.36 -0.76
CA THR A 228 -5.03 -7.78 -1.00
C THR A 228 -5.06 -6.26 -0.94
N SER A 229 -4.06 -5.62 -1.54
CA SER A 229 -3.79 -4.18 -1.38
C SER A 229 -3.51 -3.50 -2.71
N TYR A 230 -3.74 -2.20 -2.78
CA TYR A 230 -3.45 -1.40 -3.98
C TYR A 230 -2.93 0.00 -3.67
N SER A 231 -2.33 0.65 -4.66
CA SER A 231 -1.96 2.06 -4.57
C SER A 231 -2.28 2.78 -5.87
N VAL A 232 -2.85 3.99 -5.75
CA VAL A 232 -3.03 4.95 -6.85
C VAL A 232 -2.15 6.20 -6.66
N CYS A 233 -1.12 6.10 -5.81
CA CYS A 233 -0.22 7.22 -5.56
C CYS A 233 0.66 7.53 -6.77
N GLU A 234 0.91 8.81 -7.07
CA GLU A 234 2.06 9.20 -7.91
C GLU A 234 3.35 8.99 -7.11
N VAL A 235 4.28 8.15 -7.58
CA VAL A 235 5.49 7.78 -6.81
C VAL A 235 6.76 8.30 -7.47
N GLU A 236 7.57 9.04 -6.73
CA GLU A 236 8.87 9.56 -7.19
C GLU A 236 9.99 9.39 -6.15
N ALA A 237 11.16 8.94 -6.61
CA ALA A 237 12.42 9.00 -5.85
C ALA A 237 13.55 9.65 -6.66
N GLY A 238 13.96 10.89 -6.34
CA GLY A 238 14.54 11.73 -7.40
C GLY A 238 15.95 12.31 -7.22
N THR A 239 16.36 12.67 -6.01
CA THR A 239 17.51 13.58 -5.83
C THR A 239 18.85 12.89 -5.54
N ASN A 240 18.84 11.64 -5.04
CA ASN A 240 20.07 10.88 -4.81
C ASN A 240 20.26 9.77 -5.85
N ALA A 241 20.86 10.11 -6.99
CA ALA A 241 21.08 9.19 -8.11
C ALA A 241 21.65 7.81 -7.72
N ALA A 242 22.53 7.76 -6.71
CA ALA A 242 23.19 6.53 -6.27
C ALA A 242 22.27 5.58 -5.48
N GLU A 243 21.22 6.11 -4.85
CA GLU A 243 20.36 5.35 -3.93
C GLU A 243 18.89 5.33 -4.33
N SER A 244 18.51 6.15 -5.31
CA SER A 244 17.14 6.37 -5.78
C SER A 244 16.47 5.07 -6.25
N LYS A 245 15.35 4.71 -5.60
CA LYS A 245 14.55 3.50 -5.84
C LYS A 245 13.07 3.81 -5.67
N ALA A 246 12.25 3.42 -6.65
CA ALA A 246 10.82 3.71 -6.62
C ALA A 246 10.00 2.51 -7.10
N GLY A 247 8.96 2.16 -6.33
CA GLY A 247 8.02 1.09 -6.69
C GLY A 247 6.57 1.50 -6.44
N GLY A 248 5.64 1.00 -7.24
CA GLY A 248 4.22 1.32 -7.07
C GLY A 248 3.65 0.84 -5.74
N LEU A 249 4.12 -0.29 -5.20
CA LEU A 249 3.75 -0.79 -3.87
C LEU A 249 4.92 -0.67 -2.86
N ILE A 250 6.10 -1.19 -3.22
CA ILE A 250 7.28 -1.22 -2.34
C ILE A 250 8.46 -0.53 -3.03
N GLY A 251 9.10 0.46 -2.39
CA GLY A 251 10.25 1.13 -2.98
C GLY A 251 11.50 0.24 -3.07
N GLU A 252 11.86 -0.40 -1.97
CA GLU A 252 13.03 -1.29 -1.89
C GLU A 252 12.81 -2.44 -0.90
N CYS A 253 13.27 -3.65 -1.24
CA CYS A 253 13.29 -4.77 -0.31
C CYS A 253 14.53 -5.70 -0.47
N GLY A 254 14.80 -6.55 0.55
CA GLY A 254 15.69 -7.71 0.39
C GLY A 254 17.05 -7.73 1.10
N PHE A 255 17.25 -7.14 2.28
CA PHE A 255 18.57 -7.16 2.95
C PHE A 255 18.70 -8.27 4.01
N PRO A 256 19.11 -9.51 3.64
CA PRO A 256 19.29 -10.58 4.61
C PRO A 256 20.46 -10.29 5.53
N ASN A 257 20.31 -10.58 6.82
CA ASN A 257 21.44 -10.84 7.71
C ASN A 257 21.22 -12.22 8.38
N GLY A 258 21.43 -13.27 7.58
CA GLY A 258 21.60 -14.64 8.07
C GLY A 258 20.35 -15.51 8.28
N SER A 259 19.15 -15.07 7.86
CA SER A 259 17.93 -15.91 7.93
C SER A 259 17.08 -15.72 6.67
N ALA A 260 16.37 -16.79 6.27
CA ALA A 260 15.39 -16.78 5.18
C ALA A 260 14.30 -15.76 5.49
N ILE A 261 14.20 -14.71 4.68
CA ILE A 261 13.24 -13.62 4.86
C ILE A 261 12.44 -13.49 3.58
N ARG A 262 11.14 -13.80 3.66
CA ARG A 262 10.23 -13.79 2.53
C ARG A 262 9.75 -12.36 2.25
N HIS A 263 9.63 -12.03 0.98
CA HIS A 263 9.05 -10.78 0.50
C HIS A 263 7.96 -11.12 -0.48
N ASP A 264 6.75 -10.67 -0.18
CA ASP A 264 5.54 -11.16 -0.82
C ASP A 264 4.69 -10.02 -1.33
N VAL A 265 4.26 -10.13 -2.58
CA VAL A 265 3.17 -9.35 -3.13
C VAL A 265 2.13 -10.36 -3.61
N ILE A 266 1.02 -10.45 -2.88
CA ILE A 266 0.00 -11.48 -3.06
C ILE A 266 -1.34 -10.80 -3.33
N ALA A 267 -2.07 -11.24 -4.35
CA ALA A 267 -3.42 -10.78 -4.64
C ALA A 267 -3.51 -9.24 -4.62
N SER A 268 -2.52 -8.54 -5.17
CA SER A 268 -2.37 -7.09 -5.03
C SER A 268 -2.11 -6.44 -6.37
N ILE A 269 -2.51 -5.16 -6.50
CA ILE A 269 -2.42 -4.45 -7.77
C ILE A 269 -1.80 -3.05 -7.63
N ALA A 270 -0.80 -2.74 -8.46
CA ALA A 270 -0.26 -1.38 -8.59
C ALA A 270 -1.03 -0.60 -9.65
N LEU A 271 -1.71 0.47 -9.24
CA LEU A 271 -2.57 1.31 -10.08
C LEU A 271 -2.05 2.75 -10.14
N ASN A 272 -0.74 2.93 -9.95
CA ASN A 272 -0.13 4.25 -9.85
C ASN A 272 -0.17 4.98 -11.20
N PRO A 273 -0.45 6.30 -11.25
CA PRO A 273 -0.38 7.08 -12.49
C PRO A 273 1.05 7.20 -13.04
N SER A 274 2.06 7.10 -12.18
CA SER A 274 3.47 6.98 -12.58
C SER A 274 4.34 6.50 -11.43
N VAL A 275 5.44 5.83 -11.77
CA VAL A 275 6.53 5.47 -10.84
C VAL A 275 7.85 5.93 -11.42
N LYS A 276 8.59 6.80 -10.73
CA LYS A 276 9.79 7.43 -11.28
C LYS A 276 10.96 7.43 -10.30
N ALA A 277 12.13 7.07 -10.81
CA ALA A 277 13.43 7.45 -10.27
C ALA A 277 14.35 7.84 -11.45
N PRO A 278 14.26 9.09 -11.95
CA PRO A 278 14.79 9.48 -13.26
C PRO A 278 16.32 9.41 -13.34
N ASN A 279 17.02 9.49 -12.20
CA ASN A 279 18.48 9.51 -12.13
C ASN A 279 19.09 8.16 -11.69
N SER A 280 18.34 7.08 -11.78
CA SER A 280 18.75 5.76 -11.27
C SER A 280 18.77 4.67 -12.34
N PRO A 281 19.53 3.59 -12.12
CA PRO A 281 19.48 2.42 -13.00
C PRO A 281 18.05 1.91 -13.15
N ALA A 282 17.68 1.42 -14.34
CA ALA A 282 16.35 0.85 -14.59
C ALA A 282 15.99 -0.29 -13.60
N ALA A 283 16.98 -1.03 -13.12
CA ALA A 283 16.81 -2.07 -12.11
C ALA A 283 16.29 -1.56 -10.75
N ASN A 284 16.35 -0.25 -10.47
CA ASN A 284 15.90 0.37 -9.22
C ASN A 284 14.46 0.88 -9.27
N VAL A 285 13.79 0.76 -10.42
CA VAL A 285 12.41 1.19 -10.60
C VAL A 285 11.58 0.04 -11.12
N GLY A 286 10.37 -0.11 -10.62
CA GLY A 286 9.49 -1.19 -11.02
C GLY A 286 8.05 -0.91 -10.63
N ARG A 287 7.13 -1.65 -11.25
CA ARG A 287 5.70 -1.38 -11.08
C ARG A 287 5.17 -1.80 -9.72
N LEU A 288 5.51 -2.99 -9.25
CA LEU A 288 5.19 -3.46 -7.89
C LEU A 288 6.29 -3.05 -6.92
N VAL A 289 7.53 -3.47 -7.23
CA VAL A 289 8.70 -3.30 -6.37
C VAL A 289 9.79 -2.54 -7.12
N GLY A 290 10.35 -1.50 -6.51
CA GLY A 290 11.40 -0.69 -7.13
C GLY A 290 12.70 -1.47 -7.29
N TYR A 291 13.30 -1.84 -6.17
CA TYR A 291 14.53 -2.63 -6.11
C TYR A 291 14.40 -3.86 -5.22
N GLU A 292 14.80 -4.99 -5.78
CA GLU A 292 14.97 -6.25 -5.10
C GLU A 292 16.47 -6.51 -4.97
N LYS A 293 16.96 -6.72 -3.75
CA LYS A 293 18.38 -7.08 -3.58
C LYS A 293 18.67 -8.47 -4.19
N PRO A 294 19.65 -8.60 -5.10
CA PRO A 294 19.96 -9.87 -5.77
C PRO A 294 20.50 -10.98 -4.85
N GLU A 295 21.11 -10.60 -3.72
CA GLU A 295 21.75 -11.53 -2.77
C GLU A 295 20.77 -12.15 -1.76
N ASN A 296 19.46 -11.98 -1.97
CA ASN A 296 18.45 -12.56 -1.08
C ASN A 296 18.43 -14.10 -1.24
N PRO A 297 18.72 -14.89 -0.19
CA PRO A 297 18.73 -16.35 -0.27
C PRO A 297 17.34 -16.96 -0.47
N THR A 298 16.27 -16.19 -0.20
CA THR A 298 14.88 -16.57 -0.44
C THR A 298 14.33 -15.82 -1.66
N PRO A 299 13.63 -16.50 -2.57
CA PRO A 299 13.02 -15.84 -3.72
C PRO A 299 11.95 -14.83 -3.27
N TYR A 300 11.88 -13.71 -4.00
CA TYR A 300 10.73 -12.82 -3.95
C TYR A 300 9.53 -13.55 -4.52
N MET A 301 8.40 -13.47 -3.82
CA MET A 301 7.19 -14.19 -4.20
C MET A 301 6.14 -13.21 -4.67
N TYR A 302 5.70 -13.47 -5.89
CA TYR A 302 4.62 -12.78 -6.55
C TYR A 302 3.57 -13.84 -6.87
N GLU A 303 2.34 -13.58 -6.44
CA GLU A 303 1.22 -14.52 -6.58
C GLU A 303 -0.03 -13.67 -6.79
N TYR A 304 -0.68 -13.79 -7.96
CA TYR A 304 -1.78 -12.88 -8.32
C TYR A 304 -1.41 -11.39 -8.17
N ALA A 305 -0.20 -11.04 -8.65
CA ALA A 305 0.35 -9.69 -8.53
C ALA A 305 0.26 -8.95 -9.87
N TYR A 306 -0.52 -7.88 -9.90
CA TYR A 306 -0.88 -7.17 -11.13
C TYR A 306 -0.40 -5.72 -11.12
N ALA A 307 -0.25 -5.14 -12.30
CA ALA A 307 0.01 -3.73 -12.47
C ALA A 307 -0.80 -3.19 -13.63
N TRP A 308 -1.28 -1.96 -13.50
CA TRP A 308 -1.93 -1.23 -14.58
C TRP A 308 -1.00 -1.17 -15.80
N ALA A 309 -1.48 -1.64 -16.95
CA ALA A 309 -0.68 -1.86 -18.15
C ALA A 309 -0.07 -0.55 -18.69
N ASP A 310 -0.82 0.55 -18.58
CA ASP A 310 -0.39 1.87 -19.07
C ASP A 310 0.44 2.64 -18.05
N MET A 311 0.74 2.06 -16.88
CA MET A 311 1.54 2.69 -15.83
C MET A 311 2.98 2.94 -16.33
N PRO A 312 3.39 4.21 -16.49
CA PRO A 312 4.73 4.52 -16.94
C PRO A 312 5.73 4.36 -15.78
N VAL A 313 6.85 3.71 -16.08
CA VAL A 313 8.04 3.65 -15.23
C VAL A 313 9.12 4.52 -15.86
N ASN A 314 9.55 5.56 -15.15
CA ASN A 314 10.45 6.59 -15.71
C ASN A 314 9.96 7.12 -17.07
N GLU A 315 8.65 7.37 -17.17
CA GLU A 315 7.99 7.87 -18.40
C GLU A 315 8.01 6.90 -19.59
N ALA A 316 8.47 5.66 -19.38
CA ALA A 316 8.44 4.59 -20.37
C ALA A 316 7.37 3.56 -20.02
N ILE A 317 6.74 3.01 -21.06
CA ILE A 317 5.84 1.85 -20.91
C ILE A 317 6.67 0.62 -20.55
N VAL A 318 6.17 -0.18 -19.61
CA VAL A 318 6.79 -1.43 -19.18
C VAL A 318 6.30 -2.58 -20.03
N THR A 319 7.22 -3.26 -20.72
CA THR A 319 6.90 -4.35 -21.65
C THR A 319 7.22 -5.74 -21.11
N ASP A 320 7.88 -5.84 -19.95
CA ASP A 320 8.39 -7.07 -19.36
C ASP A 320 7.62 -7.50 -18.09
N GLY A 321 6.38 -7.05 -17.93
CA GLY A 321 5.52 -7.45 -16.82
C GLY A 321 5.20 -8.95 -16.79
N LEU A 322 5.52 -9.63 -15.69
CA LEU A 322 5.25 -11.05 -15.50
C LEU A 322 4.71 -11.30 -14.08
N GLU A 323 3.97 -12.39 -13.91
CA GLU A 323 3.45 -12.82 -12.60
C GLU A 323 4.55 -13.07 -11.58
N THR A 324 5.77 -13.32 -12.03
CA THR A 324 6.90 -13.76 -11.20
C THR A 324 7.94 -12.68 -10.97
N ASN A 325 7.66 -11.42 -11.36
CA ASN A 325 8.64 -10.35 -11.24
C ASN A 325 8.07 -9.08 -10.61
N LYS A 326 9.00 -8.19 -10.25
CA LYS A 326 8.72 -6.87 -9.65
C LYS A 326 7.84 -5.94 -10.49
N ASN A 327 7.55 -6.29 -11.74
CA ASN A 327 6.67 -5.52 -12.60
C ASN A 327 5.24 -6.06 -12.62
N GLY A 328 4.97 -7.28 -12.15
CA GLY A 328 3.63 -7.87 -12.10
C GLY A 328 3.02 -8.12 -13.49
N LEU A 329 1.93 -8.90 -13.53
CA LEU A 329 1.14 -9.09 -14.75
C LEU A 329 0.46 -7.79 -15.17
N ASN A 330 0.37 -7.56 -16.47
CA ASN A 330 -0.37 -6.42 -17.01
C ASN A 330 -1.86 -6.60 -16.77
N GLN A 331 -2.54 -5.54 -16.36
CA GLN A 331 -3.98 -5.43 -16.49
C GLN A 331 -4.40 -4.13 -17.18
N SER A 332 -5.32 -4.23 -18.15
CA SER A 332 -5.72 -3.08 -18.96
C SER A 332 -6.49 -2.02 -18.17
N SER A 333 -6.54 -0.81 -18.71
CA SER A 333 -7.32 0.30 -18.19
C SER A 333 -8.80 -0.07 -17.98
N GLU A 334 -9.39 -0.81 -18.90
CA GLU A 334 -10.79 -1.22 -18.87
C GLU A 334 -11.07 -2.31 -17.82
N GLU A 335 -10.12 -3.20 -17.57
CA GLU A 335 -10.30 -4.31 -16.64
C GLU A 335 -10.05 -3.88 -15.18
N VAL A 336 -9.10 -2.99 -14.90
CA VAL A 336 -8.79 -2.57 -13.52
C VAL A 336 -9.93 -1.81 -12.83
N VAL A 337 -10.95 -1.37 -13.57
CA VAL A 337 -12.14 -0.69 -13.01
C VAL A 337 -13.36 -1.62 -12.92
N LYS A 338 -13.23 -2.89 -13.32
CA LYS A 338 -14.32 -3.88 -13.22
C LYS A 338 -14.26 -4.60 -11.88
N GLU A 339 -15.42 -5.01 -11.40
CA GLU A 339 -15.55 -5.80 -10.17
C GLU A 339 -14.86 -7.17 -10.28
N ASP A 340 -14.92 -7.80 -11.46
CA ASP A 340 -14.47 -9.18 -11.69
C ASP A 340 -12.98 -9.40 -11.40
N ILE A 341 -12.11 -8.41 -11.63
CA ILE A 341 -10.68 -8.53 -11.29
C ILE A 341 -10.48 -8.64 -9.78
N TYR A 342 -11.34 -8.01 -8.99
CA TYR A 342 -11.19 -7.96 -7.53
C TYR A 342 -11.85 -9.16 -6.88
N PHE A 343 -13.09 -9.47 -7.23
CA PHE A 343 -13.91 -10.46 -6.51
C PHE A 343 -14.18 -11.76 -7.29
N GLY A 344 -13.77 -11.82 -8.57
CA GLY A 344 -13.94 -13.00 -9.40
C GLY A 344 -13.00 -14.15 -9.04
N ASP A 345 -13.33 -15.33 -9.59
CA ASP A 345 -12.65 -16.61 -9.31
C ASP A 345 -11.33 -16.81 -10.07
N ASP A 346 -10.85 -15.81 -10.82
CA ASP A 346 -9.69 -15.97 -11.72
C ASP A 346 -8.53 -15.01 -11.41
N TYR A 347 -8.72 -13.99 -10.55
CA TYR A 347 -7.79 -12.86 -10.44
C TYR A 347 -7.27 -12.59 -9.02
N LEU A 348 -7.84 -11.60 -8.32
CA LEU A 348 -7.32 -11.13 -7.03
C LEU A 348 -8.00 -11.78 -5.82
N PHE A 349 -9.20 -12.35 -5.97
CA PHE A 349 -9.91 -13.08 -4.91
C PHE A 349 -10.11 -12.28 -3.61
N TRP A 350 -10.35 -10.97 -3.72
CA TRP A 350 -10.59 -10.12 -2.56
C TRP A 350 -11.89 -10.54 -1.88
N ASP A 351 -11.87 -10.54 -0.55
CA ASP A 351 -13.04 -10.93 0.25
C ASP A 351 -14.12 -9.83 0.17
N PRO A 352 -15.32 -10.12 -0.38
CA PRO A 352 -16.42 -9.17 -0.44
C PRO A 352 -16.98 -8.79 0.94
N ALA A 353 -16.59 -9.49 2.01
CA ALA A 353 -16.87 -9.06 3.39
C ALA A 353 -15.98 -7.88 3.82
N VAL A 354 -14.78 -7.74 3.23
CA VAL A 354 -13.82 -6.67 3.53
C VAL A 354 -13.92 -5.52 2.53
N TRP A 355 -14.14 -5.85 1.26
CA TRP A 355 -14.11 -4.90 0.16
C TRP A 355 -15.46 -4.81 -0.56
N THR A 356 -15.72 -3.67 -1.16
CA THR A 356 -16.77 -3.46 -2.16
C THR A 356 -16.27 -2.46 -3.20
N MET A 357 -16.86 -2.42 -4.38
CA MET A 357 -16.51 -1.38 -5.37
C MET A 357 -16.83 0.02 -4.83
N GLY A 358 -16.06 1.01 -5.29
CA GLY A 358 -16.24 2.41 -4.91
C GLY A 358 -17.66 2.93 -5.19
N ASN A 359 -18.05 3.96 -4.46
CA ASN A 359 -19.34 4.62 -4.63
C ASN A 359 -19.21 5.92 -5.44
N GLY A 360 -20.35 6.37 -6.00
CA GLY A 360 -20.41 7.60 -6.79
C GLY A 360 -19.56 7.51 -8.05
N ASP A 361 -18.53 8.37 -8.16
CA ASP A 361 -17.60 8.41 -9.29
C ASP A 361 -16.27 7.66 -9.02
N TYR A 362 -16.06 7.12 -7.81
CA TYR A 362 -14.85 6.35 -7.47
C TYR A 362 -14.97 4.91 -7.95
N GLN A 363 -13.93 4.43 -8.62
CA GLN A 363 -14.04 3.28 -9.54
C GLN A 363 -13.27 2.05 -9.09
N LEU A 364 -12.68 2.13 -7.92
CA LEU A 364 -11.82 1.10 -7.36
C LEU A 364 -12.40 0.66 -6.02
N PRO A 365 -12.02 -0.52 -5.53
CA PRO A 365 -12.60 -0.99 -4.28
C PRO A 365 -12.28 -0.09 -3.08
N ILE A 366 -13.24 -0.01 -2.19
CA ILE A 366 -13.20 0.66 -0.90
C ILE A 366 -13.48 -0.37 0.22
N LEU A 367 -13.10 -0.04 1.44
CA LEU A 367 -13.20 -0.94 2.58
C LEU A 367 -14.59 -0.85 3.24
N ASN A 368 -15.27 -1.98 3.41
CA ASN A 368 -16.63 -2.06 4.00
C ASN A 368 -16.71 -1.60 5.46
N VAL A 369 -15.57 -1.59 6.15
CA VAL A 369 -15.52 -1.24 7.58
C VAL A 369 -15.70 0.27 7.83
N PHE A 370 -15.54 1.10 6.80
CA PHE A 370 -15.73 2.55 6.89
C PHE A 370 -17.04 2.94 6.24
N ALA A 371 -17.64 4.03 6.73
CA ALA A 371 -18.73 4.67 6.02
C ALA A 371 -18.27 5.16 4.64
N GLU A 372 -19.15 4.99 3.67
CA GLU A 372 -18.95 5.30 2.25
C GLU A 372 -18.55 6.76 1.99
N ASP A 373 -19.04 7.71 2.79
CA ASP A 373 -18.73 9.14 2.68
C ASP A 373 -17.39 9.54 3.31
N LYS A 374 -16.68 8.59 3.93
CA LYS A 374 -15.37 8.79 4.58
C LYS A 374 -14.20 8.30 3.73
N GLN A 375 -14.49 7.76 2.57
CA GLN A 375 -13.52 7.21 1.62
C GLN A 375 -13.54 8.05 0.34
N PRO A 376 -12.61 7.82 -0.62
CA PRO A 376 -12.59 8.58 -1.87
C PRO A 376 -13.91 8.44 -2.62
N THR A 377 -14.47 9.57 -3.04
CA THR A 377 -15.69 9.65 -3.88
C THR A 377 -15.41 10.23 -5.27
N THR A 378 -14.15 10.60 -5.54
CA THR A 378 -13.74 11.29 -6.76
C THR A 378 -12.99 10.37 -7.69
N LYS A 379 -13.33 10.44 -8.98
CA LYS A 379 -12.73 9.62 -10.02
C LYS A 379 -11.20 9.61 -9.97
N VAL A 380 -10.60 8.42 -10.10
CA VAL A 380 -9.16 8.25 -10.32
C VAL A 380 -8.83 8.72 -11.74
N ALA A 381 -8.18 9.89 -11.85
CA ALA A 381 -8.11 10.66 -13.09
C ALA A 381 -7.44 9.93 -14.28
N HIS A 382 -6.44 9.08 -14.03
CA HIS A 382 -5.72 8.34 -15.06
C HIS A 382 -6.41 7.03 -15.50
N LEU A 383 -7.49 6.63 -14.82
CA LEU A 383 -8.27 5.46 -15.16
C LEU A 383 -9.54 5.85 -15.95
N PRO A 384 -10.03 5.00 -16.87
CA PRO A 384 -11.26 5.25 -17.61
C PRO A 384 -12.44 5.32 -16.63
N GLY A 385 -13.53 6.03 -16.96
CA GLY A 385 -14.75 6.09 -16.14
C GLY A 385 -15.51 4.75 -16.13
N GLU A 386 -16.38 4.50 -15.14
CA GLU A 386 -17.28 3.35 -15.22
C GLU A 386 -18.20 3.57 -16.41
N THR A 387 -18.25 2.61 -17.32
CA THR A 387 -19.22 2.64 -18.42
C THR A 387 -20.61 2.35 -17.86
N SER A 388 -21.27 3.38 -17.34
CA SER A 388 -22.72 3.41 -17.11
C SER A 388 -23.45 3.56 -18.45
N GLY A 389 -23.32 2.54 -19.31
CA GLY A 389 -23.97 2.44 -20.60
C GLY A 389 -24.48 1.02 -20.76
N ILE A 390 -25.76 0.89 -21.15
CA ILE A 390 -26.46 -0.36 -21.49
C ILE A 390 -25.46 -1.42 -21.97
N ILE A 391 -25.28 -2.49 -21.18
CA ILE A 391 -24.67 -3.74 -21.65
C ILE A 391 -25.67 -4.32 -22.65
N LEU A 392 -25.62 -3.86 -23.90
CA LEU A 392 -25.76 -4.81 -24.99
C LEU A 392 -24.56 -5.73 -24.78
N ALA A 393 -24.80 -7.00 -24.51
CA ALA A 393 -23.76 -8.02 -24.46
C ALA A 393 -23.00 -7.98 -25.79
N ALA A 394 -21.97 -7.14 -25.85
CA ALA A 394 -20.92 -7.20 -26.83
C ALA A 394 -20.02 -8.32 -26.29
N ALA A 395 -19.88 -9.36 -27.10
CA ALA A 395 -19.00 -10.48 -26.81
C ALA A 395 -17.65 -9.95 -26.31
N ASP A 396 -17.14 -10.57 -25.24
CA ASP A 396 -15.85 -10.27 -24.64
C ASP A 396 -14.79 -10.07 -25.74
N ASP A 397 -14.16 -8.90 -25.78
CA ASP A 397 -13.16 -8.62 -26.79
C ASP A 397 -11.98 -9.61 -26.66
N ILE A 398 -11.45 -10.05 -27.80
CA ILE A 398 -10.39 -11.04 -27.87
C ILE A 398 -9.11 -10.47 -27.25
N CYS A 399 -8.61 -11.13 -26.20
CA CYS A 399 -7.39 -10.73 -25.50
C CYS A 399 -6.22 -11.65 -25.90
N VAL A 400 -5.19 -11.09 -26.53
CA VAL A 400 -4.00 -11.85 -26.97
C VAL A 400 -2.78 -11.42 -26.19
N TYR A 401 -2.10 -12.35 -25.50
CA TYR A 401 -0.95 -12.04 -24.66
C TYR A 401 0.11 -13.16 -24.61
N PRO A 402 1.41 -12.84 -24.59
CA PRO A 402 1.97 -11.51 -24.86
C PRO A 402 1.90 -11.17 -26.36
N THR A 403 1.77 -9.88 -26.69
CA THR A 403 1.81 -9.38 -28.08
C THR A 403 3.23 -9.20 -28.62
N VAL A 404 4.25 -9.40 -27.78
CA VAL A 404 5.66 -9.49 -28.19
C VAL A 404 6.25 -10.74 -27.53
N THR A 405 6.75 -11.70 -28.31
CA THR A 405 7.17 -13.01 -27.79
C THR A 405 8.21 -13.68 -28.67
N THR A 406 8.97 -14.61 -28.09
CA THR A 406 9.84 -15.51 -28.84
C THR A 406 9.18 -16.85 -29.18
N GLY A 407 8.01 -17.16 -28.59
CA GLY A 407 7.45 -18.51 -28.64
C GLY A 407 5.94 -18.57 -28.52
N LYS A 408 5.40 -18.44 -27.31
CA LYS A 408 3.97 -18.68 -27.06
C LYS A 408 3.15 -17.39 -27.01
N VAL A 409 1.90 -17.49 -27.43
CA VAL A 409 0.85 -16.47 -27.34
C VAL A 409 -0.43 -17.15 -26.81
N SER A 410 -0.99 -16.62 -25.74
CA SER A 410 -2.28 -17.02 -25.17
C SER A 410 -3.39 -16.12 -25.70
N ILE A 411 -4.59 -16.68 -25.86
CA ILE A 411 -5.76 -16.01 -26.43
C ILE A 411 -6.92 -16.25 -25.45
N ALA A 412 -7.23 -15.23 -24.66
CA ALA A 412 -8.38 -15.21 -23.76
C ALA A 412 -9.62 -14.66 -24.49
N ASN A 413 -10.79 -14.99 -23.95
CA ASN A 413 -12.11 -14.54 -24.42
C ASN A 413 -12.48 -15.00 -25.84
N LYS A 414 -11.72 -15.95 -26.38
CA LYS A 414 -12.02 -16.66 -27.61
C LYS A 414 -13.21 -17.58 -27.42
N VAL A 415 -14.14 -17.58 -28.36
CA VAL A 415 -15.28 -18.50 -28.38
C VAL A 415 -14.78 -19.94 -28.52
N ASP A 416 -15.29 -20.85 -27.68
CA ASP A 416 -14.95 -22.27 -27.72
C ASP A 416 -15.15 -22.86 -29.13
N GLY A 417 -14.08 -23.46 -29.65
CA GLY A 417 -14.07 -24.09 -30.97
C GLY A 417 -13.86 -23.13 -32.15
N SER A 418 -13.68 -21.83 -31.92
CA SER A 418 -13.29 -20.91 -32.99
C SER A 418 -11.90 -21.26 -33.55
N GLU A 419 -11.61 -20.85 -34.78
CA GLU A 419 -10.27 -20.97 -35.38
C GLU A 419 -9.48 -19.68 -35.18
N VAL A 420 -8.21 -19.80 -34.81
CA VAL A 420 -7.22 -18.73 -34.79
C VAL A 420 -6.43 -18.80 -36.09
N SER A 421 -6.33 -17.69 -36.81
CA SER A 421 -5.53 -17.56 -38.03
C SER A 421 -4.45 -16.51 -37.85
N VAL A 422 -3.19 -16.81 -38.19
CA VAL A 422 -2.10 -15.85 -38.15
C VAL A 422 -1.63 -15.53 -39.56
N TYR A 423 -1.55 -14.24 -39.86
CA TYR A 423 -1.10 -13.70 -41.15
C TYR A 423 0.19 -12.91 -40.99
N ASP A 424 1.07 -12.94 -41.98
CA ASP A 424 2.18 -11.99 -42.06
C ASP A 424 1.72 -10.60 -42.53
N LEU A 425 2.61 -9.61 -42.52
CA LEU A 425 2.32 -8.24 -42.96
C LEU A 425 1.91 -8.11 -44.44
N THR A 426 2.14 -9.14 -45.27
CA THR A 426 1.68 -9.16 -46.66
C THR A 426 0.25 -9.68 -46.80
N GLY A 427 -0.37 -10.10 -45.68
CA GLY A 427 -1.68 -10.73 -45.64
C GLY A 427 -1.66 -12.23 -45.96
N LYS A 428 -0.47 -12.85 -46.00
CA LYS A 428 -0.36 -14.30 -46.25
C LYS A 428 -0.61 -15.06 -44.95
N LEU A 429 -1.51 -16.04 -44.99
CA LEU A 429 -1.75 -16.97 -43.89
C LEU A 429 -0.50 -17.83 -43.64
N VAL A 430 -0.02 -17.84 -42.40
CA VAL A 430 1.20 -18.56 -41.97
C VAL A 430 0.95 -19.65 -40.93
N MET A 431 -0.15 -19.58 -40.18
CA MET A 431 -0.49 -20.56 -39.13
C MET A 431 -1.99 -20.54 -38.83
N THR A 432 -2.55 -21.70 -38.49
CA THR A 432 -3.89 -21.81 -37.88
C THR A 432 -3.86 -22.70 -36.65
N SER A 433 -4.78 -22.48 -35.71
CA SER A 433 -4.96 -23.32 -34.51
C SER A 433 -6.39 -23.20 -33.97
N PHE A 434 -6.85 -24.21 -33.24
CA PHE A 434 -8.07 -24.11 -32.42
C PHE A 434 -7.76 -23.86 -30.94
N ASP A 435 -6.50 -23.99 -30.55
CA ASP A 435 -6.07 -23.85 -29.16
C ASP A 435 -6.03 -22.39 -28.72
N SER A 436 -6.31 -22.15 -27.45
CA SER A 436 -6.14 -20.85 -26.80
C SER A 436 -4.67 -20.54 -26.47
N GLU A 437 -3.77 -21.52 -26.58
CA GLU A 437 -2.31 -21.32 -26.56
C GLU A 437 -1.72 -21.60 -27.94
N LEU A 438 -1.14 -20.58 -28.56
CA LEU A 438 -0.49 -20.66 -29.86
C LEU A 438 1.03 -20.64 -29.71
N ASN A 439 1.71 -21.64 -30.29
CA ASN A 439 3.17 -21.67 -30.37
C ASN A 439 3.67 -21.14 -31.72
N ILE A 440 4.18 -19.92 -31.72
CA ILE A 440 4.75 -19.22 -32.89
C ILE A 440 6.28 -19.31 -32.98
N SER A 441 6.93 -20.18 -32.19
CA SER A 441 8.41 -20.32 -32.19
C SER A 441 9.01 -20.67 -33.55
N SER A 442 8.24 -21.31 -34.43
CA SER A 442 8.65 -21.69 -35.79
C SER A 442 8.54 -20.54 -36.81
N LEU A 443 7.90 -19.43 -36.45
CA LEU A 443 7.81 -18.25 -37.31
C LEU A 443 9.12 -17.45 -37.26
N ASN A 444 9.44 -16.79 -38.39
CA ASN A 444 10.57 -15.87 -38.43
C ASN A 444 10.29 -14.62 -37.57
N ALA A 445 11.34 -13.94 -37.14
CA ALA A 445 11.21 -12.64 -36.49
C ALA A 445 10.45 -11.66 -37.40
N GLY A 446 9.45 -10.97 -36.85
CA GLY A 446 8.56 -10.10 -37.63
C GLY A 446 7.24 -9.78 -36.97
N ILE A 447 6.43 -8.97 -37.65
CA ILE A 447 5.08 -8.60 -37.20
C ILE A 447 4.07 -9.54 -37.87
N TYR A 448 3.10 -10.00 -37.09
CA TYR A 448 2.01 -10.85 -37.52
C TYR A 448 0.67 -10.28 -37.06
N LEU A 449 -0.39 -10.65 -37.77
CA LEU A 449 -1.77 -10.33 -37.44
C LEU A 449 -2.48 -11.63 -37.07
N LEU A 450 -2.89 -11.75 -35.81
CA LEU A 450 -3.70 -12.85 -35.31
C LEU A 450 -5.18 -12.47 -35.46
N SER A 451 -5.95 -13.29 -36.15
CA SER A 451 -7.38 -13.13 -36.34
C SER A 451 -8.16 -14.26 -35.70
N VAL A 452 -9.20 -13.91 -34.95
CA VAL A 452 -10.13 -14.83 -34.31
C VAL A 452 -11.41 -14.08 -33.95
N ASP A 453 -12.57 -14.72 -34.07
CA ASP A 453 -13.89 -14.16 -33.71
C ASP A 453 -14.20 -12.78 -34.30
N GLY A 454 -13.75 -12.55 -35.55
CA GLY A 454 -13.96 -11.28 -36.26
C GLY A 454 -13.04 -10.14 -35.81
N GLN A 455 -12.14 -10.40 -34.86
CA GLN A 455 -11.15 -9.45 -34.37
C GLN A 455 -9.76 -9.73 -34.96
N VAL A 456 -8.92 -8.70 -34.97
CA VAL A 456 -7.53 -8.80 -35.44
C VAL A 456 -6.60 -8.12 -34.44
N VAL A 457 -5.64 -8.87 -33.91
CA VAL A 457 -4.66 -8.40 -32.93
C VAL A 457 -3.26 -8.52 -33.51
N LYS A 458 -2.46 -7.45 -33.36
CA LYS A 458 -1.06 -7.45 -33.78
C LYS A 458 -0.21 -8.20 -32.75
N ILE A 459 0.63 -9.11 -33.23
CA ILE A 459 1.69 -9.77 -32.43
C ILE A 459 3.05 -9.57 -33.10
N VAL A 460 4.12 -9.57 -32.32
CA VAL A 460 5.51 -9.38 -32.75
C VAL A 460 6.31 -10.60 -32.30
N LYS A 461 6.90 -11.31 -33.26
CA LYS A 461 7.86 -12.39 -33.03
C LYS A 461 9.26 -11.79 -33.01
N GLU A 462 9.97 -11.97 -31.89
CA GLU A 462 11.40 -11.61 -31.77
C GLU A 462 12.34 -12.66 -32.36
#